data_AF-A0A060C7C2-F1
#
_entry.id   AF-A0A060C7C2-F1
#
_cell.length_a   1.000
_cell.length_b   1.000
_cell.length_c   1.000
_cell.angle_alpha   90.00
_cell.angle_beta   90.00
_cell.angle_gamma   90.00
#
_symmetry.space_group_name_H-M   'P 1'
#
loop_
_entity.id
_entity.type
_entity.pdbx_description
1 polymer ?
#
loop_
_entity_poly.entity_id
_entity_poly.type
_entity_poly.pdbx_seq_one_letter_code
_entity_poly.pdbx_strand_id
1 'polypeptide(L)' 'MARGTVRWSDHNGHVSPYLREAIVATEDKRFYRHFGVSPRGIASAIRINLSEGRGPLSGHGGSTLTQQTAKLLCLGVPFD' A
#
# COMPACT_ATOMS: atom_id res chain seq x y z
N MET A 1 11.98 -2.37 -20.66
CA MET A 1 11.21 -1.64 -19.62
C MET A 1 12.13 -1.40 -18.42
N ALA A 2 12.47 -0.14 -18.14
CA ALA A 2 13.41 0.20 -17.08
C ALA A 2 12.78 -0.07 -15.70
N ARG A 3 13.48 -0.83 -14.85
CA ARG A 3 13.13 -1.01 -13.44
C ARG A 3 13.35 0.32 -12.75
N GLY A 4 12.29 1.10 -12.54
CA GLY A 4 12.33 2.28 -11.68
C GLY A 4 12.56 1.82 -10.25
N THR A 5 13.82 1.83 -9.81
CA THR A 5 14.18 1.57 -8.42
C THR A 5 13.68 2.77 -7.61
N VAL A 6 12.57 2.61 -6.87
CA VAL A 6 12.16 3.58 -5.86
C VAL A 6 13.31 3.68 -4.85
N ARG A 7 14.05 4.79 -4.88
CA ARG A 7 15.15 5.03 -3.95
C ARG A 7 14.57 5.55 -2.65
N TRP A 8 14.66 4.75 -1.60
CA TRP A 8 14.34 5.18 -0.26
C TRP A 8 15.40 6.18 0.20
N SER A 9 14.99 7.40 0.48
CA SER A 9 15.89 8.41 1.04
C SER A 9 15.82 8.33 2.56
N ASP A 10 16.54 7.37 3.13
CA ASP A 10 16.88 7.41 4.54
C ASP A 10 18.09 8.34 4.70
N HIS A 11 17.82 9.58 5.10
CA HIS A 11 18.86 10.61 5.16
C HIS A 11 19.81 10.41 6.35
N ASN A 12 19.45 9.60 7.35
CA ASN A 12 20.21 9.46 8.60
C ASN A 12 20.40 8.00 9.09
N GLY A 13 19.95 6.99 8.35
CA GLY A 13 20.08 5.59 8.78
C GLY A 13 19.11 5.17 9.90
N HIS A 14 18.05 5.95 10.15
CA HIS A 14 17.15 5.73 11.29
C HIS A 14 16.06 4.69 11.03
N VAL A 15 15.85 4.29 9.77
CA VAL A 15 14.78 3.36 9.43
C VAL A 15 15.36 1.99 9.11
N SER A 16 15.07 1.03 9.97
CA SER A 16 15.49 -0.36 9.77
C SER A 16 15.02 -0.90 8.40
N PRO A 17 15.90 -1.52 7.59
CA PRO A 17 15.52 -2.19 6.35
C PRO A 17 14.42 -3.25 6.58
N TYR A 18 14.44 -3.93 7.72
CA TYR A 18 13.43 -4.92 8.09
C TYR A 18 12.06 -4.28 8.33
N LEU A 19 12.01 -3.09 8.92
CA LEU A 19 10.75 -2.36 9.11
C LEU A 19 10.15 -1.98 7.75
N ARG A 20 10.98 -1.47 6.83
CA ARG A 20 10.55 -1.17 5.46
C ARG A 20 9.99 -2.40 4.76
N GLU A 21 10.68 -3.54 4.87
CA GLU A 21 10.25 -4.80 4.26
C GLU A 21 8.97 -5.35 4.89
N ALA A 22 8.83 -5.25 6.22
CA ALA A 22 7.62 -5.68 6.93
C ALA A 22 6.39 -4.86 6.50
N ILE A 23 6.53 -3.53 6.38
CA ILE A 23 5.45 -2.66 5.90
C ILE A 23 5.06 -3.02 4.47
N VAL A 24 6.05 -3.13 3.56
CA VAL A 24 5.76 -3.52 2.16
C VAL A 24 5.10 -4.90 2.11
N ALA A 25 5.55 -5.87 2.88
CA ALA A 25 4.98 -7.22 2.87
C ALA A 25 3.52 -7.25 3.37
N THR A 26 3.18 -6.40 4.35
CA THR A 26 1.87 -6.41 5.02
C THR A 26 0.86 -5.52 4.29
N GLU A 27 1.23 -4.30 3.96
CA GLU A 27 0.33 -3.29 3.39
C GLU A 27 0.22 -3.39 1.86
N ASP A 28 1.34 -3.67 1.18
CA ASP A 28 1.38 -3.64 -0.29
C ASP A 28 2.47 -4.53 -0.87
N LYS A 29 2.28 -5.86 -0.77
CA LYS A 29 3.29 -6.87 -1.15
C LYS A 29 3.78 -6.81 -2.60
N ARG A 30 3.13 -6.01 -3.46
CA ARG A 30 3.48 -5.81 -4.88
C ARG A 30 3.82 -4.36 -5.20
N PHE A 31 4.13 -3.55 -4.19
CA PHE A 31 4.42 -2.12 -4.31
C PHE A 31 5.29 -1.78 -5.52
N TYR A 32 6.43 -2.45 -5.68
CA TYR A 32 7.36 -2.20 -6.79
C TYR A 32 6.93 -2.71 -8.18
N ARG A 33 5.75 -3.34 -8.29
CA ARG A 33 5.23 -3.96 -9.53
C ARG A 33 4.01 -3.23 -10.10
N HIS A 34 3.53 -2.17 -9.45
CA HIS A 34 2.43 -1.37 -9.96
C HIS A 34 2.72 0.13 -9.88
N PHE A 35 1.99 0.91 -10.69
CA PHE A 35 2.15 2.36 -10.80
C PHE A 35 1.21 3.10 -9.85
N GLY A 36 1.25 2.74 -8.57
CA GLY A 36 0.41 3.35 -7.52
C GLY A 36 -1.03 2.83 -7.37
N VAL A 37 -1.55 2.02 -8.29
CA VAL A 37 -2.84 1.31 -8.13
C VAL A 37 -2.65 -0.17 -8.42
N SER A 38 -3.24 -1.03 -7.59
CA SER A 38 -3.09 -2.49 -7.68
C SER A 38 -4.41 -3.18 -8.04
N PRO A 39 -4.71 -3.41 -9.34
CA PRO A 39 -5.93 -4.12 -9.75
C PRO A 39 -6.07 -5.50 -9.09
N ARG A 40 -4.93 -6.19 -8.92
CA ARG A 40 -4.86 -7.47 -8.21
C ARG A 40 -5.12 -7.34 -6.71
N GLY A 41 -4.72 -6.23 -6.08
CA GLY A 41 -5.02 -5.96 -4.67
C GLY A 41 -6.52 -5.76 -4.47
N ILE A 42 -7.12 -4.90 -5.29
CA ILE A 42 -8.56 -4.62 -5.29
C ILE A 42 -9.37 -5.89 -5.52
N ALA A 43 -9.08 -6.66 -6.57
CA ALA A 43 -9.80 -7.89 -6.87
C ALA A 43 -9.67 -8.94 -5.75
N SER A 44 -8.50 -9.05 -5.13
CA SER A 44 -8.29 -9.96 -3.99
C SER A 44 -9.10 -9.54 -2.77
N ALA A 45 -9.11 -8.24 -2.44
CA ALA A 45 -9.88 -7.70 -1.32
C ALA A 45 -11.38 -7.93 -1.50
N ILE A 46 -11.91 -7.63 -2.70
CA ILE A 46 -13.31 -7.91 -3.06
C ILE A 46 -13.64 -9.39 -2.89
N ARG A 47 -12.81 -10.28 -3.45
CA ARG A 47 -13.03 -11.73 -3.39
C ARG A 47 -13.08 -12.22 -1.94
N ILE A 48 -12.17 -11.76 -1.09
CA ILE A 48 -12.12 -12.18 0.32
C ILE A 48 -13.33 -11.64 1.08
N ASN A 49 -13.66 -10.35 0.94
CA ASN A 49 -14.81 -9.74 1.61
C ASN A 49 -16.12 -10.46 1.26
N LEU A 50 -16.33 -10.75 -0.03
CA LEU A 50 -17.49 -11.52 -0.48
C LEU A 50 -17.50 -12.94 0.08
N SER A 51 -16.33 -13.60 0.15
CA SER A 51 -16.24 -14.95 0.75
C SER A 51 -16.48 -14.98 2.25
N GLU A 52 -16.31 -13.85 2.94
CA GLU A 52 -16.62 -13.65 4.36
C GLU A 52 -18.06 -13.14 4.59
N GLY A 53 -18.89 -13.08 3.54
CA GLY A 53 -20.28 -12.60 3.63
C GLY A 53 -20.42 -11.09 3.83
N ARG A 54 -19.36 -10.31 3.58
CA ARG A 54 -19.36 -8.85 3.67
C ARG A 54 -19.61 -8.20 2.31
N GLY A 55 -19.92 -6.90 2.31
CA GLY A 55 -19.95 -6.11 1.08
C GLY A 55 -18.57 -6.08 0.39
N PRO A 56 -18.51 -5.90 -0.95
CA PRO A 56 -17.25 -6.02 -1.72
C PRO A 56 -16.16 -5.03 -1.27
N LEU A 57 -16.55 -3.90 -0.68
CA LEU A 57 -15.65 -2.85 -0.18
C LEU A 57 -15.61 -2.80 1.35
N SER A 58 -16.13 -3.81 2.04
CA SER A 58 -16.28 -3.85 3.49
C SER A 58 -15.41 -4.95 4.09
N GLY A 59 -14.27 -4.60 4.68
CA GLY A 59 -13.35 -5.54 5.33
C GLY A 59 -11.92 -5.35 4.88
N HIS A 60 -11.35 -6.37 4.25
CA HIS A 60 -9.98 -6.39 3.74
C HIS A 60 -9.70 -5.22 2.82
N GLY A 61 -8.56 -4.57 3.04
CA GLY A 61 -8.08 -3.44 2.25
C GLY A 61 -7.43 -3.89 0.94
N GLY A 62 -7.74 -3.18 -0.15
CA GLY A 62 -7.08 -3.34 -1.45
C GLY A 62 -6.23 -2.14 -1.87
N SER A 63 -6.12 -1.12 -1.01
CA SER A 63 -5.44 0.15 -1.27
C SER A 63 -3.92 0.00 -1.23
N THR A 64 -3.22 0.74 -2.08
CA THR A 64 -1.75 0.75 -2.13
C THR A 64 -1.18 1.75 -1.13
N LEU A 65 0.12 1.60 -0.80
CA LEU A 65 0.83 2.63 -0.01
C LEU A 65 0.76 4.00 -0.69
N THR A 66 0.84 4.08 -2.02
CA THR A 66 0.70 5.34 -2.77
C THR A 66 -0.68 5.98 -2.55
N GLN A 67 -1.76 5.19 -2.56
CA GLN A 67 -3.10 5.70 -2.28
C GLN A 67 -3.25 6.14 -0.82
N GLN A 68 -2.64 5.42 0.12
CA GLN A 68 -2.62 5.82 1.53
C GLN A 68 -1.89 7.17 1.70
N THR A 69 -0.72 7.36 1.08
CA THR A 69 -0.02 8.65 1.07
C THR A 69 -0.85 9.74 0.41
N ALA A 70 -1.45 9.49 -0.76
CA ALA A 70 -2.31 10.46 -1.44
C ALA A 70 -3.53 10.84 -0.57
N LYS A 71 -4.11 9.89 0.14
CA LYS A 71 -5.20 10.15 1.09
C LYS A 71 -4.74 11.11 2.19
N LEU A 72 -3.56 10.90 2.77
CA LEU A 72 -3.03 11.79 3.80
C LEU A 72 -2.73 13.19 3.25
N LEU A 73 -2.13 13.29 2.07
CA LEU A 73 -1.73 14.58 1.49
C LEU A 73 -2.91 15.40 0.97
N CYS A 74 -3.89 14.75 0.36
CA CYS A 74 -4.99 15.44 -0.33
C CYS A 74 -6.24 15.58 0.54
N LEU A 75 -6.46 14.65 1.48
CA LEU A 75 -7.70 14.53 2.26
C LEU A 75 -7.44 14.34 3.76
N GLY A 76 -6.18 14.31 4.19
CA GLY A 76 -5.81 14.11 5.58
C GLY A 76 -6.01 15.37 6.40
N VAL A 77 -6.22 15.19 7.70
CA VAL A 77 -6.11 16.27 8.68
C VAL A 77 -4.64 16.42 9.09
N PRO A 78 -4.15 17.65 9.36
CA PRO A 78 -2.83 17.83 9.95
C PRO A 78 -2.71 17.06 11.27
N PHE A 79 -1.56 16.44 11.47
CA PHE A 79 -1.20 15.86 12.75
C PHE A 79 -0.41 16.94 13.50
N ASP A 80 -1.07 17.62 14.42
CA ASP A 80 -0.46 18.56 15.38
C ASP A 80 0.07 17.80 16.62
#